data_AF-A0A914G3G7-F1
#
_entry.id   AF-A0A914G3G7-F1
#
_cell.length_a   1.000
_cell.length_b   1.000
_cell.length_c   1.000
_cell.angle_alpha   90.00
_cell.angle_beta   90.00
_cell.angle_gamma   90.00
#
_symmetry.space_group_name_H-M   'P 1'
#
loop_
_entity.id
_entity.type
_entity.pdbx_description
1 polymer ?
#
loop_
_entity_poly.entity_id
_entity_poly.type
_entity_poly.pdbx_seq_one_letter_code
_entity_poly.pdbx_strand_id
1 'polypeptide(L)'
;MDNDESVINYYIPKDATEQNEFVKKYPQYDGRGIIMAIIDGGIDNSLPGMQYTTTGIPKILDCFDFTSGIKIDTSAVFQAERMNNIVIGLSGRKLKVC
;
A
#
# COMPACT_ATOMS: atom_id res chain seq x y z
N MET A 1 -6.71 -35.81 -24.13
CA MET A 1 -6.51 -35.29 -22.76
C MET A 1 -6.20 -33.83 -22.95
N ASP A 2 -7.27 -33.09 -23.23
CA ASP A 2 -7.22 -31.70 -23.65
C ASP A 2 -7.33 -30.86 -22.39
N ASN A 3 -6.17 -30.47 -21.83
CA ASN A 3 -6.11 -29.41 -20.84
C ASN A 3 -5.87 -28.09 -21.59
N ASP A 4 -6.88 -27.67 -22.35
CA ASP A 4 -7.00 -26.29 -22.86
C ASP A 4 -7.64 -25.42 -21.78
N GLU A 5 -6.96 -25.32 -20.63
CA GLU A 5 -7.12 -24.16 -19.77
C GLU A 5 -6.12 -23.13 -20.27
N SER A 6 -6.50 -22.42 -21.33
CA SER A 6 -5.90 -21.14 -21.68
C SER A 6 -5.87 -20.28 -20.41
N VAL A 7 -4.71 -20.22 -19.77
CA VAL A 7 -4.44 -19.25 -18.72
C VAL A 7 -4.63 -17.90 -19.37
N ILE A 8 -5.79 -17.29 -19.12
CA ILE A 8 -6.10 -15.94 -19.56
C ILE A 8 -5.15 -15.05 -18.76
N ASN A 9 -3.97 -14.82 -19.32
CA ASN A 9 -2.97 -13.96 -18.72
C ASN A 9 -3.51 -12.53 -18.88
N TYR A 10 -4.19 -12.04 -17.83
CA TYR A 10 -4.75 -10.68 -17.77
C TYR A 10 -3.64 -9.60 -17.81
N TYR A 11 -2.38 -10.01 -17.77
CA TYR A 11 -1.20 -9.17 -17.84
C TYR A 11 -0.58 -9.22 -19.23
N ILE A 12 -0.22 -8.04 -19.76
CA ILE A 12 0.59 -7.95 -20.97
C ILE A 12 2.00 -8.47 -20.63
N PRO A 13 2.51 -9.49 -21.35
CA PRO A 13 3.86 -9.99 -21.13
C PRO A 13 4.91 -8.89 -21.39
N LYS A 14 5.92 -8.79 -20.52
CA LYS A 14 6.98 -7.78 -20.66
C LYS A 14 7.72 -7.89 -22.00
N ASP A 15 7.91 -9.12 -22.47
CA ASP A 15 8.58 -9.38 -23.76
C ASP A 15 7.77 -8.83 -24.94
N ALA A 16 6.45 -8.86 -24.88
CA ALA A 16 5.58 -8.29 -25.91
C ALA A 16 5.67 -6.76 -26.00
N THR A 17 6.12 -6.10 -24.93
CA THR A 17 6.35 -4.64 -24.88
C THR A 17 7.81 -4.24 -25.09
N GLU A 18 8.70 -5.20 -25.33
CA GLU A 18 10.15 -4.99 -25.43
C GLU A 18 10.79 -4.31 -24.21
N GLN A 19 10.08 -4.25 -23.07
CA GLN A 19 10.54 -3.57 -21.85
C GLN A 19 11.88 -4.14 -21.37
N ASN A 20 12.04 -5.46 -21.45
CA ASN A 20 13.26 -6.14 -21.02
C ASN A 20 14.48 -5.70 -21.87
N GLU A 21 14.33 -5.60 -23.19
CA GLU A 21 15.41 -5.17 -24.08
C GLU A 21 15.74 -3.68 -23.92
N PHE A 22 14.71 -2.84 -23.70
CA PHE A 22 14.92 -1.42 -23.43
C PHE A 22 15.77 -1.18 -22.19
N VAL A 23 15.45 -1.85 -21.07
CA VAL A 23 16.19 -1.69 -19.81
C VAL A 23 17.59 -2.30 -19.92
N LYS A 24 17.79 -3.42 -20.64
CA LYS A 24 19.13 -3.96 -20.93
C LYS A 24 20.00 -2.96 -21.69
N LYS A 25 19.42 -2.28 -22.70
CA LYS A 25 20.13 -1.28 -23.51
C LYS A 25 20.43 0.00 -22.75
N TYR A 26 19.53 0.41 -21.85
CA TYR A 26 19.68 1.61 -21.02
C TYR A 26 19.51 1.26 -19.52
N PRO A 27 20.54 0.71 -18.86
CA PRO A 27 20.42 0.16 -17.50
C PRO A 27 20.01 1.16 -16.41
N GLN A 28 20.16 2.45 -16.68
CA GLN A 28 19.79 3.53 -15.76
C GLN A 28 18.35 4.03 -15.97
N TYR A 29 17.64 3.54 -16.99
CA TYR A 29 16.31 4.01 -17.38
C TYR A 29 15.24 3.09 -16.78
N ASP A 30 15.41 2.76 -15.50
CA ASP A 30 14.55 1.86 -14.73
C ASP A 30 13.53 2.63 -13.86
N GLY A 31 13.36 3.92 -14.12
CA GLY A 31 12.45 4.81 -13.39
C GLY A 31 13.07 5.48 -12.15
N ARG A 32 14.36 5.28 -11.86
CA ARG A 32 15.04 5.99 -10.77
C ARG A 32 14.88 7.51 -10.90
N GLY A 33 14.58 8.18 -9.79
CA GLY A 33 14.39 9.64 -9.74
C GLY A 33 13.04 10.13 -10.30
N ILE A 34 12.15 9.23 -10.73
CA ILE A 34 10.80 9.58 -11.18
C ILE A 34 9.79 9.29 -10.06
N ILE A 35 8.91 10.25 -9.79
CA ILE A 35 7.78 10.09 -8.87
C ILE A 35 6.51 9.92 -9.70
N MET A 36 5.73 8.89 -9.38
CA MET A 36 4.44 8.61 -10.02
C MET A 36 3.33 8.66 -8.98
N ALA A 37 2.25 9.38 -9.28
CA ALA A 37 1.00 9.31 -8.53
C ALA A 37 0.06 8.31 -9.21
N ILE A 38 -0.56 7.43 -8.42
CA ILE A 38 -1.51 6.43 -8.90
C ILE A 38 -2.85 6.74 -8.25
N ILE A 39 -3.89 6.91 -9.08
CA ILE A 39 -5.28 7.10 -8.62
C ILE A 39 -6.05 5.85 -9.05
N ASP A 40 -6.31 4.97 -8.09
CA ASP A 40 -6.94 3.67 -8.29
C ASP A 40 -7.72 3.29 -7.01
N GLY A 41 -8.27 2.07 -6.94
CA GLY A 41 -9.00 1.54 -5.79
C GLY A 41 -8.14 1.20 -4.57
N GLY A 42 -6.81 1.32 -4.67
CA GLY A 42 -5.87 1.07 -3.58
C GLY A 42 -4.66 0.24 -3.99
N ILE A 43 -3.81 -0.06 -3.01
CA ILE A 43 -2.57 -0.83 -3.21
C ILE A 43 -2.27 -1.69 -1.97
N ASP A 44 -1.76 -2.90 -2.18
CA ASP A 44 -1.19 -3.73 -1.12
C ASP A 44 0.33 -3.47 -0.99
N ASN A 45 0.69 -2.69 0.03
CA ASN A 45 2.07 -2.33 0.32
C ASN A 45 2.88 -3.47 0.98
N SER A 46 2.24 -4.58 1.36
CA SER A 46 2.94 -5.73 1.96
C SER A 46 3.62 -6.62 0.92
N LEU A 47 3.30 -6.43 -0.36
CA LEU A 47 3.86 -7.25 -1.44
C LEU A 47 5.37 -7.03 -1.59
N PRO A 48 6.18 -8.09 -1.80
CA PRO A 48 7.64 -7.98 -1.94
C PRO A 48 8.09 -6.98 -3.02
N GLY A 49 7.33 -6.85 -4.12
CA GLY A 49 7.62 -5.92 -5.22
C GLY A 49 7.32 -4.44 -4.92
N MET A 50 6.75 -4.14 -3.76
CA MET A 50 6.38 -2.78 -3.33
C MET A 50 7.24 -2.24 -2.18
N GLN A 51 8.27 -2.98 -1.76
CA GLN A 51 9.11 -2.57 -0.63
C GLN A 51 10.13 -1.50 -1.05
N TYR A 52 10.99 -1.83 -2.01
CA TYR A 52 12.15 -1.00 -2.37
C TYR A 52 12.26 -0.82 -3.88
N THR A 53 12.83 0.31 -4.28
CA THR A 53 13.25 0.58 -5.65
C THR A 53 14.56 -0.16 -5.97
N THR A 54 14.97 -0.14 -7.25
CA THR A 54 16.27 -0.66 -7.71
C THR A 54 17.48 0.03 -7.08
N THR A 55 17.29 1.19 -6.43
CA THR A 55 18.33 1.94 -5.73
C THR A 55 18.32 1.74 -4.21
N GLY A 56 17.43 0.87 -3.69
CA GLY A 56 17.37 0.51 -2.27
C GLY A 56 16.56 1.45 -1.39
N ILE A 57 15.97 2.51 -1.94
CA ILE A 57 15.05 3.40 -1.20
C ILE A 57 13.62 2.86 -1.21
N PRO A 58 12.76 3.23 -0.23
CA PRO A 58 11.35 2.85 -0.23
C PRO A 58 10.63 3.21 -1.53
N LYS A 59 9.80 2.31 -2.04
CA LYS A 59 9.09 2.51 -3.31
C LYS A 59 7.82 3.35 -3.18
N ILE A 60 7.13 3.26 -2.04
CA ILE A 60 5.93 4.04 -1.73
C ILE A 60 6.34 5.22 -0.87
N LEU A 61 6.04 6.43 -1.35
CA LEU A 61 6.27 7.66 -0.60
C LEU A 61 5.09 7.98 0.31
N ASP A 62 3.88 7.85 -0.21
CA ASP A 62 2.64 8.11 0.51
C ASP A 62 1.48 7.31 -0.09
N CYS A 63 0.42 7.11 0.69
CA CYS A 63 -0.80 6.41 0.27
C CYS A 63 -2.02 7.08 0.89
N PHE A 64 -2.85 7.67 0.04
CA PHE A 64 -4.06 8.36 0.45
C PHE A 64 -5.29 7.56 0.05
N ASP A 65 -6.19 7.36 1.01
CA ASP A 65 -7.55 6.91 0.73
C ASP A 65 -8.44 8.15 0.55
N PHE A 66 -8.86 8.39 -0.68
CA PHE A 66 -9.75 9.50 -1.04
C PHE A 66 -11.23 9.13 -0.90
N THR A 67 -11.55 7.90 -0.48
CA THR A 67 -12.93 7.49 -0.21
C THR A 67 -13.40 8.06 1.12
N SER A 68 -14.65 8.49 1.19
CA SER A 68 -15.23 9.08 2.40
C SER A 68 -15.55 8.04 3.50
N GLY A 69 -15.40 6.75 3.22
CA GLY A 69 -15.92 5.66 4.06
C GLY A 69 -15.13 5.39 5.33
N ILE A 70 -13.90 5.88 5.44
CA ILE A 70 -12.98 5.55 6.54
C ILE A 70 -12.82 6.67 7.59
N LYS A 71 -13.57 7.76 7.47
CA LYS A 71 -13.44 8.88 8.39
C LYS A 71 -14.09 8.54 9.74
N ILE A 72 -13.26 8.32 10.76
CA ILE A 72 -13.69 8.13 12.15
C ILE A 72 -13.57 9.46 12.89
N ASP A 73 -14.64 9.88 13.56
CA ASP A 73 -14.60 11.04 14.45
C ASP A 73 -13.83 10.69 15.74
N THR A 74 -12.68 11.31 15.93
CA THR A 74 -11.82 11.17 17.12
C THR A 74 -11.85 12.40 18.02
N SER A 75 -12.84 13.29 17.84
CA SER A 75 -12.94 14.54 18.61
C SER A 75 -13.25 14.36 20.09
N ALA A 76 -13.80 13.20 20.49
CA ALA A 76 -14.14 12.93 21.88
C ALA A 76 -12.88 12.75 22.75
N VAL A 77 -12.71 13.61 23.75
CA VAL A 77 -11.59 13.58 24.70
C VAL A 77 -12.08 13.10 26.06
N PHE A 78 -11.40 12.09 26.62
CA PHE A 78 -11.67 11.55 27.95
C PHE A 78 -10.40 11.54 28.78
N GLN A 79 -10.52 11.86 30.07
CA GLN A 79 -9.40 11.78 31.01
C GLN A 79 -9.39 10.41 31.71
N ALA A 80 -8.24 9.75 31.69
CA ALA A 80 -8.05 8.49 32.43
C ALA A 80 -8.01 8.73 33.94
N GLU A 81 -8.55 7.79 34.71
CA GLU A 81 -8.43 7.75 36.18
C GLU A 81 -6.97 7.62 36.59
N ARG A 82 -6.50 8.55 37.43
CA ARG A 82 -5.08 8.68 37.81
C ARG A 82 -4.49 7.48 38.54
N MET A 83 -5.30 6.74 39.29
CA MET A 83 -4.81 5.62 40.12
C MET A 83 -4.68 4.31 39.34
N ASN A 84 -5.61 4.06 38.42
CA ASN A 84 -5.76 2.77 37.75
C ASN A 84 -5.45 2.83 36.24
N ASN A 85 -5.20 4.03 35.71
CA ASN A 85 -5.05 4.34 34.29
C ASN A 85 -6.21 3.79 33.44
N ILE A 86 -7.44 3.96 33.93
CA ILE A 86 -8.66 3.48 33.26
C ILE A 86 -9.37 4.66 32.61
N VAL A 87 -9.79 4.50 31.36
CA VAL A 87 -10.72 5.41 30.69
C VAL A 87 -11.97 4.64 30.26
N ILE A 88 -13.17 5.24 30.36
CA ILE A 88 -14.40 4.64 29.85
C ILE A 88 -14.56 5.08 28.39
N GLY A 89 -14.46 4.13 27.46
CA GLY A 89 -14.65 4.42 26.04
C GLY A 89 -16.12 4.69 25.69
N LEU A 90 -16.38 5.18 24.48
CA LEU A 90 -17.73 5.48 23.97
C LEU A 90 -18.69 4.27 24.00
N SER A 91 -18.15 3.05 24.01
CA SER A 91 -18.92 1.80 24.17
C SER A 91 -19.31 1.49 25.63
N GLY A 92 -18.90 2.31 26.59
CA GLY A 92 -19.01 2.04 28.04
C GLY A 92 -17.98 1.05 28.59
N ARG A 93 -17.10 0.49 27.73
CA ARG A 93 -16.04 -0.42 28.16
C ARG A 93 -14.92 0.34 28.87
N LYS A 94 -14.39 -0.25 29.95
CA LYS A 94 -13.17 0.21 30.62
C LYS A 94 -11.95 -0.17 29.78
N LEU A 95 -11.17 0.83 29.38
CA LEU A 95 -9.93 0.69 28.62
C LEU A 95 -8.76 1.04 29.54
N LYS A 96 -7.74 0.17 29.60
CA LYS A 96 -6.51 0.45 30.34
C LYS A 96 -5.55 1.19 29.43
N VAL A 97 -5.09 2.35 29.86
CA VAL A 97 -4.06 3.15 29.20
C VAL A 97 -2.72 2.76 29.85
N CYS A 98 -1.79 2.24 29.06
CA CYS A 98 -0.45 1.86 29.52
C CYS A 98 0.52 3.04 29.48
#